data_AF-A0A537P8U7-F1
#
_entry.id   AF-A0A537P8U7-F1
#
_cell.length_a   1.000
_cell.length_b   1.000
_cell.length_c   1.000
_cell.angle_alpha   90.00
_cell.angle_beta   90.00
_cell.angle_gamma   90.00
#
_symmetry.space_group_name_H-M   'P 1'
#
loop_
_entity.id
_entity.type
_entity.pdbx_description
1 polymer ?
#
loop_
_entity_poly.entity_id
_entity_poly.type
_entity_poly.pdbx_seq_one_letter_code
_entity_poly.pdbx_strand_id
1 'polypeptide(L)'
;MAKAQAKTAKAGETQSHNFQAEVAKLLQLMVHSVYSDRDVFLRELISNAADALDKLRYEAIAEPDLMAGDAELAITITPDKTA
;
A
#
# COMPACT_ATOMS: atom_id res chain seq x y z
N MET A 1 10.39 -1.32 -46.83
CA MET A 1 9.88 -0.19 -46.02
C MET A 1 8.61 -0.64 -45.32
N ALA A 2 8.67 -0.91 -44.01
CA ALA A 2 7.50 -0.98 -43.14
C ALA A 2 8.01 -0.66 -41.73
N LYS A 3 7.80 0.57 -41.28
CA LYS A 3 8.18 1.02 -39.93
C LYS A 3 7.16 0.44 -38.95
N ALA A 4 7.57 -0.50 -38.12
CA ALA A 4 6.84 -0.84 -36.91
C ALA A 4 7.02 0.32 -35.92
N GLN A 5 5.95 1.07 -35.67
CA GLN A 5 5.92 2.06 -34.59
C GLN A 5 5.75 1.29 -33.28
N ALA A 6 6.84 1.17 -32.52
CA ALA A 6 6.77 0.76 -31.13
C ALA A 6 5.95 1.79 -30.36
N LYS A 7 4.84 1.35 -29.78
CA LYS A 7 3.95 2.14 -28.92
C LYS A 7 4.69 2.39 -27.61
N THR A 8 5.40 3.51 -27.52
CA THR A 8 6.01 4.00 -26.29
C THR A 8 4.92 4.16 -25.22
N ALA A 9 5.03 3.43 -24.11
CA ALA A 9 4.16 3.60 -22.96
C ALA A 9 4.29 5.04 -22.45
N LYS A 10 3.21 5.81 -22.54
CA LYS A 10 3.13 7.18 -22.02
C LYS A 10 3.24 7.09 -20.49
N ALA A 11 4.22 7.76 -19.90
CA ALA A 11 4.32 7.91 -18.44
C ALA A 11 2.98 8.43 -17.91
N GLY A 12 2.45 7.77 -16.87
CA GLY A 12 1.09 7.99 -16.37
C GLY A 12 0.85 9.45 -15.98
N GLU A 13 -0.28 10.00 -16.42
CA GLU A 13 -0.74 11.34 -16.03
C GLU A 13 -1.16 11.33 -14.54
N THR A 14 -0.71 12.31 -13.76
CA THR A 14 -1.11 12.46 -12.35
C THR A 14 -2.62 12.73 -12.27
N GLN A 15 -3.33 11.92 -11.48
CA GLN A 15 -4.76 12.08 -11.23
C GLN A 15 -5.01 12.36 -9.75
N SER A 16 -5.89 13.33 -9.47
CA SER A 16 -6.32 13.67 -8.11
C SER A 16 -7.71 13.11 -7.87
N HIS A 17 -7.88 12.39 -6.75
CA HIS A 17 -9.16 11.86 -6.32
C HIS A 17 -9.55 12.48 -4.98
N ASN A 18 -10.77 13.02 -4.91
CA ASN A 18 -11.30 13.58 -3.67
C ASN A 18 -11.97 12.48 -2.85
N PHE A 19 -11.76 12.52 -1.53
CA PHE A 19 -12.54 11.69 -0.61
C PHE A 19 -14.02 12.07 -0.68
N GLN A 20 -14.88 11.06 -0.51
CA GLN A 20 -16.30 11.31 -0.26
C GLN A 20 -16.47 12.04 1.08
N ALA A 21 -17.50 12.89 1.18
CA ALA A 21 -17.70 13.77 2.34
C ALA A 21 -17.74 13.00 3.68
N GLU A 22 -18.31 11.80 3.69
CA GLU A 22 -18.39 10.94 4.87
C GLU A 22 -17.02 10.43 5.32
N VAL A 23 -16.17 10.00 4.38
CA VAL A 23 -14.80 9.53 4.65
C VAL A 23 -13.93 10.69 5.14
N ALA A 24 -14.05 11.87 4.54
CA ALA A 24 -13.34 13.06 4.99
C ALA A 24 -13.70 13.43 6.44
N LYS A 25 -15.00 13.35 6.80
CA LYS A 25 -15.47 13.60 8.17
C LYS A 25 -14.97 12.54 9.16
N LEU A 26 -14.93 11.27 8.75
CA LEU A 26 -14.38 10.18 9.57
C LEU A 26 -12.90 10.40 9.86
N LEU A 27 -12.10 10.70 8.83
CA LEU A 27 -10.67 11.02 8.99
C LEU A 27 -10.46 12.18 9.95
N GLN A 28 -11.25 13.25 9.79
CA GLN A 28 -11.18 14.40 10.69
C GLN A 28 -11.51 14.02 12.14
N LEU A 29 -12.53 13.18 12.38
CA LEU A 29 -12.85 12.71 13.72
C LEU A 29 -11.72 11.86 14.30
N MET A 30 -11.21 10.87 13.57
CA MET A 30 -10.14 9.98 14.04
C MET A 30 -8.87 10.76 14.43
N VAL A 31 -8.52 11.80 13.68
CA VAL A 31 -7.39 12.68 14.01
C VAL A 31 -7.60 13.45 15.30
N HIS A 32 -8.83 13.83 15.65
CA HIS A 32 -9.09 14.61 16.85
C HIS A 32 -9.47 13.74 18.07
N SER A 33 -9.94 12.50 17.87
CA SER A 33 -10.39 11.61 18.94
C SER A 33 -9.38 10.54 19.37
N VAL A 34 -8.40 10.19 18.52
CA VAL A 34 -7.45 9.08 18.77
C VAL A 34 -6.01 9.56 19.00
N TYR A 35 -5.73 10.86 18.88
CA TYR A 35 -4.37 11.40 19.07
C TYR A 35 -3.86 11.40 20.51
N SER A 36 -4.66 10.92 21.48
CA SER A 36 -4.15 10.51 22.79
C SER A 36 -3.36 9.18 22.75
N ASP A 37 -3.66 8.29 21.80
CA ASP A 37 -3.05 6.96 21.68
C ASP A 37 -2.31 6.81 20.34
N ARG A 38 -1.14 7.47 20.24
CA ARG A 38 -0.29 7.41 19.05
C ARG A 38 0.23 6.01 18.71
N ASP A 39 0.05 5.02 19.57
CA ASP A 39 0.50 3.65 19.29
C ASP A 39 -0.51 2.87 18.43
N VAL A 40 -1.78 3.30 18.40
CA VAL A 40 -2.85 2.61 17.68
C VAL A 40 -2.61 2.67 16.17
N PHE A 41 -2.20 3.80 15.60
CA PHE A 41 -1.98 3.90 14.15
C PHE A 41 -0.89 2.92 13.69
N LEU A 42 0.21 2.80 14.45
CA LEU A 42 1.31 1.92 14.09
C LEU A 42 0.88 0.46 14.18
N ARG A 43 0.09 0.10 15.20
CA ARG A 43 -0.54 -1.22 15.28
C ARG A 43 -1.40 -1.53 14.05
N GLU A 44 -2.27 -0.61 13.63
CA GLU A 44 -3.13 -0.81 12.47
C GLU A 44 -2.32 -0.97 11.17
N LEU A 45 -1.26 -0.18 10.99
CA LEU A 45 -0.38 -0.31 9.81
C LEU A 45 0.33 -1.67 9.78
N ILE A 46 0.88 -2.12 10.91
CA ILE A 46 1.52 -3.43 11.02
C ILE A 46 0.49 -4.55 10.77
N SER A 47 -0.72 -4.45 11.32
CA SER A 47 -1.80 -5.42 11.08
C SER A 47 -2.16 -5.51 9.60
N ASN A 48 -2.34 -4.36 8.92
CA ASN A 48 -2.64 -4.33 7.49
C ASN A 48 -1.51 -4.94 6.64
N ALA A 49 -0.26 -4.69 7.02
CA ALA A 49 0.89 -5.28 6.34
C ALA A 49 0.96 -6.80 6.56
N ALA A 50 0.74 -7.29 7.79
CA ALA A 50 0.67 -8.72 8.08
C ALA A 50 -0.45 -9.41 7.28
N ASP A 51 -1.64 -8.81 7.23
CA ASP A 51 -2.76 -9.32 6.43
C ASP A 51 -2.42 -9.40 4.93
N ALA A 52 -1.66 -8.43 4.40
CA ALA A 52 -1.21 -8.45 3.02
C ALA A 52 -0.21 -9.58 2.75
N LEU A 53 0.73 -9.82 3.67
CA LEU A 53 1.66 -10.95 3.57
C LEU A 53 0.93 -12.29 3.62
N ASP A 54 -0.05 -12.43 4.51
CA ASP A 54 -0.85 -13.65 4.62
C ASP A 54 -1.72 -13.90 3.38
N LYS A 55 -2.30 -12.84 2.80
CA LYS A 55 -3.01 -12.94 1.52
C LYS A 55 -2.10 -13.44 0.40
N LEU A 56 -0.90 -12.87 0.26
CA LEU A 56 0.07 -13.32 -0.73
C LEU A 56 0.47 -14.78 -0.52
N ARG A 57 0.72 -15.19 0.73
CA ARG A 57 1.02 -16.59 1.08
C ARG A 57 -0.11 -17.54 0.70
N TYR A 58 -1.35 -17.12 0.91
CA TYR A 58 -2.52 -17.90 0.55
C TYR A 58 -2.68 -18.03 -0.96
N GLU A 59 -2.55 -16.92 -1.70
CA GLU A 59 -2.63 -16.92 -3.17
C GLU A 59 -1.53 -17.77 -3.81
N ALA A 60 -0.34 -17.77 -3.20
CA ALA A 60 0.79 -18.59 -3.66
C ALA A 60 0.56 -20.11 -3.57
N ILE A 61 -0.47 -20.58 -2.84
CA ILE A 61 -0.89 -22.00 -2.89
C ILE A 61 -1.39 -22.37 -4.28
N ALA A 62 -2.14 -21.45 -4.91
CA ALA A 62 -2.68 -21.65 -6.26
C ALA A 62 -1.69 -21.21 -7.35
N GLU A 63 -0.93 -20.15 -7.10
CA GLU A 63 0.03 -19.56 -8.04
C GLU A 63 1.43 -19.46 -7.41
N PRO A 64 2.23 -20.55 -7.40
CA PRO A 64 3.52 -20.58 -6.72
C PRO A 64 4.53 -19.54 -7.22
N ASP A 65 4.40 -19.10 -8.47
CA ASP A 65 5.25 -18.08 -9.08
C ASP A 65 5.15 -16.71 -8.38
N LEU A 66 4.08 -16.45 -7.60
CA LEU A 66 3.94 -15.25 -6.77
C LEU A 66 5.01 -15.15 -5.68
N MET A 67 5.63 -16.28 -5.31
CA MET A 67 6.75 -16.35 -4.34
C MET A 67 8.09 -16.67 -5.02
N ALA A 68 8.19 -16.53 -6.35
CA ALA A 68 9.42 -16.81 -7.07
C ALA A 68 10.56 -15.89 -6.59
N GLY A 69 11.72 -16.48 -6.31
CA GLY A 69 12.92 -15.75 -5.87
C GLY A 69 13.19 -15.78 -4.36
N ASP A 70 12.49 -16.64 -3.61
CA ASP A 70 12.69 -16.81 -2.15
C ASP A 70 12.57 -15.47 -1.41
N ALA A 71 11.56 -14.69 -1.80
CA ALA A 71 11.31 -13.38 -1.21
C ALA A 71 10.94 -13.54 0.26
N GLU A 72 11.88 -13.20 1.15
CA GLU A 72 11.66 -13.20 2.58
C GLU A 72 10.63 -12.10 2.90
N LEU A 73 9.38 -12.51 3.13
CA LEU A 73 8.30 -11.60 3.46
C LEU A 73 8.55 -10.98 4.84
N ALA A 74 8.77 -9.67 4.86
CA ALA A 74 9.04 -8.94 6.08
C ALA A 74 8.36 -7.58 6.08
N ILE A 75 7.98 -7.12 7.28
CA ILE A 75 7.53 -5.76 7.52
C ILE A 75 8.76 -4.95 7.96
N THR A 76 9.19 -3.99 7.14
CA THR A 76 10.34 -3.13 7.45
C THR A 76 9.87 -1.74 7.85
N ILE A 77 10.35 -1.25 9.00
CA ILE A 77 10.03 0.09 9.51
C ILE A 77 11.33 0.89 9.60
N THR A 78 11.42 1.97 8.82
CA THR A 78 12.58 2.86 8.82
C THR A 78 12.15 4.24 9.31
N PRO A 79 12.51 4.65 10.53
CA PRO A 79 12.24 5.99 11.00
C PRO A 79 13.17 7.00 10.30
N ASP A 80 12.60 8.08 9.77
CA ASP A 80 13.34 9.23 9.24
C ASP A 80 13.02 10.46 10.10
N LYS A 81 14.04 11.00 10.77
CA LYS A 81 13.90 12.18 11.64
C LYS A 81 13.94 13.50 10.85
N THR A 82 14.38 13.44 9.59
CA THR A 82 14.64 14.60 8.73
C THR A 82 13.62 14.79 7.61
N ALA A 83 12.76 13.80 7.39
CA ALA A 83 11.61 13.86 6.47
C ALA A 83 10.44 14.70 7.02
#